data_AF-A0A969GFF9-F1
#
_entry.id   AF-A0A969GFF9-F1
#
_cell.length_a   1.000
_cell.length_b   1.000
_cell.length_c   1.000
_cell.angle_alpha   90.00
_cell.angle_beta   90.00
_cell.angle_gamma   90.00
#
_symmetry.space_group_name_H-M   'P 1'
#
loop_
_entity.id
_entity.type
_entity.pdbx_description
1 polymer ?
#
loop_
_entity_poly.entity_id
_entity_poly.type
_entity_poly.pdbx_seq_one_letter_code
_entity_poly.pdbx_strand_id
1 'polypeptide(L)' 'MTRDDILDSAAQVFRKKGFHGASMSDIAKALDVQKASLYHHVKSKQESF' A
#
# COMPACT_ATOMS: atom_id res chain seq x y z
N MET A 1 -11.48 1.28 -0.45
CA MET A 1 -10.07 1.55 -0.74
C MET A 1 -9.92 1.61 -2.24
N THR A 2 -9.67 2.81 -2.75
CA THR A 2 -9.36 3.04 -4.16
C THR A 2 -7.85 2.95 -4.38
N ARG A 3 -7.43 2.82 -5.63
CA ARG A 3 -6.00 2.79 -5.98
C ARG A 3 -5.29 4.10 -5.58
N ASP A 4 -6.00 5.23 -5.66
CA ASP A 4 -5.46 6.54 -5.31
C ASP A 4 -5.15 6.61 -3.80
N ASP A 5 -6.04 6.10 -2.96
CA ASP A 5 -5.83 6.02 -1.50
C ASP A 5 -4.55 5.26 -1.14
N ILE A 6 -4.29 4.15 -1.85
CA ILE A 6 -3.09 3.33 -1.65
C ILE A 6 -1.84 4.10 -2.04
N LEU A 7 -1.87 4.82 -3.16
CA LEU A 7 -0.73 5.58 -3.65
C LEU A 7 -0.43 6.79 -2.78
N ASP A 8 -1.45 7.52 -2.33
CA ASP A 8 -1.27 8.65 -1.43
C ASP A 8 -0.68 8.18 -0.10
N SER A 9 -1.25 7.13 0.48
CA SER A 9 -0.76 6.57 1.74
C SER A 9 0.65 5.99 1.60
N ALA A 10 0.96 5.30 0.48
CA ALA A 10 2.32 4.86 0.16
C ALA A 10 3.30 6.03 0.06
N ALA A 11 2.92 7.11 -0.62
CA ALA A 11 3.74 8.31 -0.74
C ALA A 11 4.00 8.95 0.64
N GLN A 12 3.00 8.99 1.53
CA GLN A 12 3.18 9.48 2.90
C GLN A 12 4.14 8.59 3.71
N VAL A 13 4.01 7.27 3.61
CA VAL A 13 4.91 6.33 4.30
C VAL A 13 6.34 6.47 3.76
N PHE A 14 6.51 6.55 2.44
CA PHE A 14 7.83 6.75 1.82
C PHE A 14 8.46 8.08 2.22
N ARG A 15 7.68 9.17 2.31
CA ARG A 15 8.18 10.47 2.80
C ARG A 15 8.64 10.41 4.25
N LYS A 16 7.93 9.66 5.11
CA LYS A 16 8.27 9.57 6.55
C LYS A 16 9.44 8.64 6.84
N LYS A 17 9.55 7.50 6.14
CA LYS A 17 10.51 6.43 6.47
C LYS A 17 11.63 6.27 5.44
N GLY A 18 11.57 6.99 4.32
CA GLY A 18 12.40 6.72 3.16
C GLY A 18 11.97 5.46 2.42
N PHE A 19 12.46 5.29 1.18
CA PHE A 19 12.07 4.16 0.32
C PHE A 19 12.45 2.80 0.91
N HIS A 20 13.64 2.68 1.51
CA HIS A 20 14.11 1.42 2.12
C HIS A 20 13.48 1.11 3.48
N GLY A 21 13.03 2.13 4.23
CA GLY A 21 12.44 1.95 5.55
C GLY A 21 10.92 1.72 5.52
N ALA A 22 10.30 1.85 4.36
CA ALA A 22 8.87 1.69 4.18
C ALA A 22 8.52 0.26 3.72
N SER A 23 7.46 -0.30 4.30
CA SER A 23 6.94 -1.62 3.91
C SER A 23 5.45 -1.57 3.57
N MET A 24 4.96 -2.58 2.84
CA MET A 24 3.51 -2.74 2.62
C MET A 24 2.74 -2.88 3.94
N SER A 25 3.37 -3.39 5.00
CA SER A 25 2.76 -3.43 6.32
C SER A 25 2.54 -2.04 6.91
N ASP A 26 3.46 -1.10 6.64
CA ASP A 26 3.33 0.29 7.08
C ASP A 26 2.22 1.02 6.32
N ILE A 27 2.09 0.76 5.03
CA ILE A 27 1.02 1.30 4.18
C ILE A 27 -0.34 0.76 4.63
N ALA A 28 -0.43 -0.54 4.92
CA ALA A 28 -1.66 -1.15 5.45
C ALA A 28 -2.05 -0.55 6.81
N LYS A 29 -1.08 -0.34 7.71
CA LYS A 29 -1.31 0.35 8.99
C LYS A 29 -1.76 1.80 8.81
N ALA A 30 -1.19 2.52 7.83
CA ALA A 30 -1.56 3.91 7.56
C ALA A 30 -2.97 4.06 6.98
N LEU A 31 -3.48 3.01 6.34
CA LEU A 31 -4.84 2.95 5.79
C LEU A 31 -5.86 2.30 6.74
N ASP A 32 -5.43 1.86 7.93
CA ASP A 32 -6.23 1.05 8.87
C ASP A 32 -6.88 -0.18 8.20
N VAL A 33 -6.15 -0.82 7.28
CA VAL A 33 -6.61 -2.02 6.57
C VAL A 33 -5.73 -3.21 6.91
N GLN A 34 -6.29 -4.40 6.75
CA GLN A 34 -5.51 -5.63 6.81
C GLN A 34 -4.55 -5.70 5.62
N LYS A 35 -3.33 -6.18 5.90
CA LYS A 35 -2.30 -6.42 4.88
C LYS A 35 -2.83 -7.30 3.74
N ALA A 36 -3.61 -8.34 4.06
CA ALA A 36 -4.23 -9.21 3.05
C ALA A 36 -5.11 -8.43 2.06
N SER A 37 -5.98 -7.53 2.55
CA SER A 37 -6.85 -6.70 1.71
C SER A 37 -6.05 -5.75 0.81
N LEU A 38 -4.96 -5.16 1.34
CA LEU A 38 -4.06 -4.34 0.55
C LEU A 38 -3.35 -5.15 -0.54
N TYR A 39 -2.84 -6.33 -0.21
CA TYR A 39 -2.20 -7.23 -1.18
C TYR A 39 -3.18 -7.66 -2.27
N HIS A 40 -4.42 -8.02 -1.93
CA HIS A 40 -5.45 -8.34 -2.93
C HIS A 40 -5.69 -7.17 -3.89
N HIS A 41 -5.78 -5.95 -3.37
CA HIS A 41 -6.02 -4.76 -4.21
C HIS A 41 -4.82 -4.44 -5.12
N VAL A 42 -3.59 -4.64 -4.64
CA VAL A 42 -2.35 -4.43 -5.43
C VAL A 42 -2.11 -5.57 -6.42
N LYS A 43 -2.40 -6.83 -6.05
CA LYS A 43 -2.28 -8.01 -6.91
C LYS A 43 -3.37 -8.11 -7.97
N SER A 44 -4.53 -7.47 -7.78
CA SER A 44 -5.62 -7.52 -8.76
C SER A 44 -5.26 -6.94 -10.14
N LYS A 45 -4.04 -6.42 -10.33
CA LYS A 45 -3.46 -6.02 -11.63
C LYS A 45 -2.40 -7.00 -12.18
N GLN A 46 -1.98 -8.01 -11.41
CA GLN A 46 -0.99 -9.00 -11.83
C GLN A 46 -1.64 -10.31 -12.33
N GLU A 47 -2.97 -10.44 -12.23
CA GLU A 47 -3.77 -11.47 -12.87
C GLU A 47 -4.62 -10.86 -13.98
N SER A 48 -3.97 -10.52 -15.10
CA SER A 48 -4.56 -10.42 -16.43
C SER A 48 -3.38 -10.27 -17.40
N PHE A 49 -3.03 -11.39 -18.06
CA PHE A 49 -1.98 -11.62 -19.06
C PHE A 49 -0.58 -11.98 -18.54
#